data_AF-A0A5D4K7U8-F1
#
_entry.id   AF-A0A5D4K7U8-F1
#
_cell.length_a   1.000
_cell.length_b   1.000
_cell.length_c   1.000
_cell.angle_alpha   90.00
_cell.angle_beta   90.00
_cell.angle_gamma   90.00
#
_symmetry.space_group_name_H-M   'P 1'
#
loop_
_entity.id
_entity.type
_entity.pdbx_description
1 polymer ?
#
loop_
_entity_poly.entity_id
_entity_poly.type
_entity_poly.pdbx_seq_one_letter_code
_entity_poly.pdbx_strand_id
1 'polypeptide(L)'
;MSKRNGPMEDVKKQYVRMALESGNMSFIARKTGVNKSTLANWVKQYRDDIEEDMRREGVLPLSKTSSENDIQKKYDQAMKLLGEKELEVTMLREMLKKKFPDFPSE
;
A
#
# COMPACT_ATOMS: atom_id res chain seq x y z
N MET A 1 31.78 -8.10 -20.45
CA MET A 1 32.42 -7.90 -19.14
C MET A 1 31.40 -8.18 -18.05
N SER A 2 31.55 -9.29 -17.32
CA SER A 2 30.61 -9.69 -16.27
C SER A 2 30.76 -8.72 -15.08
N LYS A 3 29.76 -7.86 -14.86
CA LYS A 3 29.67 -7.08 -13.62
C LYS A 3 29.44 -8.09 -12.49
N ARG A 4 30.50 -8.44 -11.77
CA ARG A 4 30.39 -9.15 -10.50
C ARG A 4 29.71 -8.18 -9.54
N ASN A 5 28.39 -8.28 -9.43
CA ASN A 5 27.65 -7.62 -8.37
C ASN A 5 28.16 -8.22 -7.05
N GLY A 6 29.03 -7.48 -6.36
CA GLY A 6 29.58 -7.92 -5.08
C GLY A 6 28.53 -7.83 -3.97
N PRO A 7 28.81 -8.37 -2.76
CA PRO A 7 27.90 -8.32 -1.61
C PRO A 7 27.38 -6.90 -1.30
N MET A 8 28.18 -5.88 -1.61
CA MET A 8 27.82 -4.47 -1.44
C MET A 8 26.69 -4.03 -2.38
N GLU A 9 26.60 -4.60 -3.57
CA GLU A 9 25.56 -4.26 -4.55
C GLU A 9 24.20 -4.83 -4.12
N ASP A 10 24.20 -6.04 -3.60
CA ASP A 10 23.00 -6.70 -3.08
C ASP A 10 22.44 -5.96 -1.87
N VAL A 11 23.32 -5.47 -0.98
CA VAL A 11 22.92 -4.63 0.17
C VAL A 11 22.25 -3.33 -0.30
N LYS A 12 22.80 -2.65 -1.32
CA LYS A 12 22.17 -1.45 -1.88
C LYS A 12 20.79 -1.76 -2.45
N LYS A 13 20.67 -2.84 -3.24
CA LYS A 13 19.41 -3.29 -3.83
C LYS A 13 18.37 -3.62 -2.75
N GLN A 14 18.78 -4.28 -1.67
CA GLN A 14 17.92 -4.55 -0.52
C GLN A 14 17.43 -3.26 0.15
N TYR A 15 18.30 -2.25 0.30
CA TYR A 15 17.92 -0.97 0.91
C TYR A 15 16.95 -0.19 0.02
N VAL A 16 17.14 -0.26 -1.30
CA VAL A 16 16.21 0.30 -2.29
C VAL A 16 14.85 -0.38 -2.22
N ARG A 17 14.81 -1.73 -2.18
CA ARG A 17 13.58 -2.50 -1.99
C ARG A 17 12.82 -2.06 -0.73
N MET A 18 13.50 -2.02 0.42
CA MET A 18 12.88 -1.56 1.67
C MET A 18 12.35 -0.12 1.58
N ALA A 19 13.03 0.77 0.86
CA ALA A 19 12.58 2.15 0.65
C ALA A 19 11.33 2.24 -0.24
N LEU A 20 11.20 1.36 -1.24
CA LEU A 20 10.04 1.27 -2.13
C LEU A 20 8.85 0.58 -1.46
N GLU A 21 9.10 -0.49 -0.70
CA GLU A 21 8.08 -1.20 0.08
C GLU A 21 7.50 -0.34 1.20
N SER A 22 8.33 0.46 1.89
CA SER A 22 7.85 1.29 3.00
C SER A 22 7.25 2.62 2.56
N GLY A 23 7.53 3.07 1.33
CA GLY A 23 7.25 4.43 0.88
C GLY A 23 7.99 5.51 1.68
N ASN A 24 8.84 5.16 2.65
CA ASN A 24 9.49 6.11 3.57
C ASN A 24 11.01 6.00 3.56
N MET A 25 11.60 6.54 2.49
CA MET A 25 13.05 6.62 2.31
C MET A 25 13.80 7.31 3.47
N SER A 26 13.20 8.32 4.11
CA SER A 26 13.84 9.04 5.22
C SER A 26 14.00 8.14 6.44
N PHE A 27 13.01 7.27 6.70
CA PHE A 27 13.06 6.30 7.78
C PHE A 27 14.09 5.21 7.49
N ILE A 28 14.08 4.66 6.26
CA ILE A 28 15.04 3.61 5.87
C ILE A 28 16.49 4.11 5.94
N ALA A 29 16.77 5.33 5.45
CA ALA A 29 18.09 5.95 5.56
C ALA A 29 18.62 5.99 7.02
N ARG A 30 17.77 6.39 7.98
CA ARG A 30 18.15 6.40 9.41
C ARG A 30 18.35 4.99 9.94
N LYS A 31 17.45 4.06 9.61
CA LYS A 31 17.49 2.67 10.06
C LYS A 31 18.75 1.94 9.58
N THR A 32 19.18 2.20 8.36
CA THR A 32 20.35 1.55 7.75
C THR A 32 21.66 2.34 7.96
N GLY A 33 21.61 3.49 8.63
CA GLY A 33 22.78 4.35 8.82
C GLY A 33 23.32 4.99 7.54
N VAL A 34 22.52 5.02 6.47
CA VAL A 34 22.91 5.55 5.16
C VAL A 34 22.43 6.99 5.02
N ASN A 35 23.25 7.87 4.47
CA ASN A 35 22.82 9.24 4.19
C ASN A 35 21.62 9.23 3.22
N LYS A 36 20.60 10.04 3.51
CA LYS A 36 19.39 10.16 2.68
C LYS A 36 19.72 10.48 1.21
N SER A 37 20.72 11.30 0.94
CA SER A 37 21.13 11.62 -0.45
C SER A 37 21.73 10.41 -1.16
N THR A 38 22.54 9.62 -0.46
CA THR A 38 23.12 8.38 -0.96
C THR A 38 22.04 7.35 -1.28
N LEU A 39 21.08 7.14 -0.36
CA LEU A 39 19.96 6.23 -0.60
C LEU A 39 19.09 6.71 -1.77
N ALA A 40 18.85 8.02 -1.90
CA ALA A 40 18.11 8.57 -3.03
C ALA A 40 18.80 8.31 -4.38
N ASN A 41 20.13 8.37 -4.42
CA ASN A 41 20.90 8.04 -5.62
C ASN A 41 20.81 6.55 -5.95
N TRP A 42 20.88 5.66 -4.97
CA TRP A 42 20.68 4.23 -5.19
C TRP A 42 19.28 3.91 -5.66
N VAL A 43 18.25 4.56 -5.11
CA VAL A 43 16.88 4.41 -5.59
C VAL A 43 16.81 4.81 -7.06
N LYS A 44 17.36 5.96 -7.47
CA LYS A 44 17.39 6.33 -8.89
C LYS A 44 18.10 5.30 -9.78
N GLN A 45 19.14 4.65 -9.26
CA GLN A 45 19.96 3.71 -10.01
C GLN A 45 19.33 2.32 -10.14
N TYR A 46 18.66 1.82 -9.10
CA TYR A 46 18.15 0.44 -9.04
C TYR A 46 16.63 0.34 -9.02
N ARG A 47 15.91 1.46 -9.08
CA ARG A 47 14.44 1.46 -9.00
C ARG A 47 13.81 0.55 -10.06
N ASP A 48 14.21 0.67 -11.31
CA ASP A 48 13.57 -0.07 -12.40
C ASP A 48 13.79 -1.59 -12.24
N ASP A 49 15.04 -2.01 -11.96
CA ASP A 49 15.37 -3.41 -11.64
C ASP A 49 14.49 -3.95 -10.49
N ILE A 50 14.40 -3.19 -9.39
CA ILE A 50 13.70 -3.64 -8.18
C ILE A 50 12.19 -3.60 -8.36
N GLU A 51 11.63 -2.61 -9.06
CA GLU A 51 10.19 -2.57 -9.38
C GLU A 51 9.80 -3.71 -10.33
N GLU A 52 10.69 -4.13 -11.23
CA GLU A 52 10.46 -5.32 -12.06
C GLU A 52 10.46 -6.60 -11.22
N ASP A 53 11.46 -6.76 -10.33
CA ASP A 53 11.54 -7.89 -9.40
C ASP A 53 10.28 -7.97 -8.51
N MET A 54 9.89 -6.84 -7.90
CA MET A 54 8.68 -6.73 -7.08
C MET A 54 7.41 -7.09 -7.87
N ARG A 55 7.30 -6.65 -9.12
CA ARG A 55 6.15 -6.99 -9.98
C ARG A 55 6.07 -8.49 -10.26
N ARG A 56 7.20 -9.16 -10.50
CA ARG A 56 7.25 -10.62 -10.67
C ARG A 56 6.85 -11.37 -9.39
N GLU A 57 7.15 -10.79 -8.24
CA GLU A 57 6.78 -11.30 -6.91
C GLU A 57 5.33 -10.93 -6.50
N GLY A 58 4.60 -10.15 -7.31
CA GLY A 58 3.26 -9.67 -6.99
C GLY A 58 3.22 -8.57 -5.92
N VAL A 59 4.37 -8.00 -5.57
CA VAL A 59 4.51 -6.90 -4.60
C VAL A 59 4.42 -5.58 -5.35
N LEU A 60 3.48 -4.72 -4.95
CA LEU A 60 3.40 -3.36 -5.48
C LEU A 60 4.20 -2.42 -4.56
N PRO A 61 5.08 -1.57 -5.10
CA PRO A 61 5.70 -0.51 -4.32
C PRO A 61 4.61 0.33 -3.64
N LEU A 62 4.80 0.67 -2.37
CA LEU A 62 3.94 1.66 -1.73
C LEU A 62 4.22 3.00 -2.40
N SER A 63 3.42 3.31 -3.40
CA SER A 63 3.48 4.58 -4.09
C SER A 63 3.30 5.69 -3.07
N LYS A 64 4.30 6.56 -2.95
CA LYS A 64 4.19 7.85 -2.25
C LYS A 64 3.06 8.75 -2.76
N THR A 65 2.36 8.37 -3.83
CA THR A 65 1.40 9.23 -4.53
C THR A 65 -0.06 8.96 -4.21
N SER A 66 -0.42 7.97 -3.37
CA SER A 66 -1.70 8.12 -2.67
C SER A 66 -1.45 9.16 -1.58
N SER A 67 -1.61 10.42 -1.96
CA SER A 67 -1.67 11.52 -1.01
C SER A 67 -2.63 11.11 0.11
N GLU A 68 -2.41 11.55 1.35
CA GLU A 68 -3.40 11.36 2.43
C GLU A 68 -4.81 11.74 1.95
N ASN A 69 -4.90 12.73 1.05
CA ASN A 69 -6.13 13.12 0.37
C ASN A 69 -6.76 12.02 -0.52
N ASP A 70 -5.98 11.20 -1.21
CA ASP A 70 -6.52 10.11 -2.04
C ASP A 70 -6.95 8.92 -1.17
N ILE A 71 -6.25 8.67 -0.07
CA ILE A 71 -6.66 7.69 0.93
C ILE A 71 -7.95 8.15 1.61
N GLN A 72 -8.02 9.42 2.00
CA GLN A 72 -9.21 10.03 2.59
C GLN A 72 -10.40 10.00 1.63
N LYS A 73 -10.20 10.34 0.35
CA LYS A 73 -11.26 10.25 -0.67
C LYS A 73 -11.77 8.82 -0.82
N LYS A 74 -10.90 7.82 -0.87
CA LYS A 74 -11.30 6.41 -0.94
C LYS A 74 -12.04 5.97 0.31
N TYR A 75 -11.61 6.43 1.47
CA TYR A 75 -12.28 6.18 2.74
C TYR A 75 -13.67 6.79 2.78
N ASP A 76 -13.81 8.07 2.42
CA ASP A 76 -15.09 8.78 2.38
C ASP A 76 -16.06 8.13 1.39
N GLN A 77 -15.56 7.71 0.22
CA GLN A 77 -16.34 6.96 -0.77
C GLN A 77 -16.80 5.60 -0.20
N ALA A 78 -15.92 4.86 0.47
CA ALA A 78 -16.26 3.58 1.07
C ALA A 78 -17.30 3.73 2.19
N MET A 79 -17.16 4.75 3.06
CA MET A 79 -18.12 5.04 4.14
C MET A 79 -19.49 5.41 3.58
N LYS A 80 -19.54 6.19 2.49
CA LYS A 80 -20.81 6.53 1.83
C LYS A 80 -21.51 5.28 1.29
N LEU A 81 -20.78 4.44 0.55
CA LEU A 81 -21.33 3.19 0.00
C LEU A 81 -21.78 2.23 1.12
N LEU A 82 -21.04 2.18 2.23
CA LEU A 82 -21.43 1.39 3.40
C LEU A 82 -22.74 1.88 4.00
N GLY A 83 -22.90 3.19 4.22
CA GLY A 83 -24.15 3.77 4.73
C GLY A 83 -25.35 3.53 3.80
N GLU A 84 -25.16 3.62 2.48
CA GLU A 84 -26.19 3.27 1.50
C GLU A 84 -26.62 1.80 1.64
N LYS A 85 -25.67 0.89 1.87
CA LYS A 85 -25.95 -0.54 2.06
C LYS A 85 -26.59 -0.85 3.41
N GLU A 86 -26.17 -0.20 4.49
CA GLU A 86 -26.80 -0.34 5.81
C GLU A 86 -28.25 0.14 5.80
N LEU A 87 -28.55 1.23 5.09
CA LEU A 87 -29.91 1.71 4.90
C LEU A 87 -30.77 0.71 4.11
N GLU A 88 -30.24 0.19 3.00
CA GLU A 88 -30.90 -0.83 2.19
C GLU A 88 -31.21 -2.09 3.02
N VAL A 89 -30.23 -2.57 3.80
CA VAL A 89 -30.40 -3.72 4.70
C VAL A 89 -31.47 -3.43 5.77
N THR A 90 -31.46 -2.24 6.36
CA THR A 90 -32.45 -1.84 7.37
C THR A 90 -33.86 -1.84 6.79
N MET A 91 -34.05 -1.22 5.62
CA MET A 91 -35.34 -1.19 4.93
C MET A 91 -35.83 -2.59 4.58
N LEU A 92 -34.95 -3.46 4.07
CA LEU A 92 -35.28 -4.84 3.75
C LEU A 92 -35.66 -5.64 5.01
N ARG A 93 -34.93 -5.46 6.12
CA ARG A 93 -35.25 -6.07 7.42
C ARG A 93 -36.61 -5.60 7.94
N GLU A 94 -36.93 -4.31 7.84
CA GLU A 94 -38.25 -3.78 8.21
C GLU A 94 -39.37 -4.36 7.35
N MET A 95 -39.15 -4.47 6.04
CA MET A 95 -40.12 -5.10 5.13
C MET A 95 -40.35 -6.57 5.46
N LEU A 96 -39.29 -7.30 5.79
CA LEU A 96 -39.38 -8.69 6.25
C LEU A 96 -40.15 -8.78 7.57
N LYS A 97 -39.84 -7.94 8.55
CA LYS A 97 -40.54 -7.90 9.84
C LYS A 97 -42.04 -7.57 9.68
N LYS A 98 -42.39 -6.66 8.77
CA LYS A 98 -43.80 -6.35 8.43
C LYS A 98 -44.54 -7.55 7.84
N LYS A 99 -43.86 -8.40 7.05
CA LYS A 99 -44.46 -9.60 6.44
C LYS A 99 -44.43 -10.82 7.36
N PHE A 100 -43.42 -10.91 8.22
CA PHE A 100 -43.13 -12.04 9.09
C PHE A 100 -42.82 -11.50 10.50
N PRO A 101 -43.82 -11.46 11.41
CA PRO A 101 -43.68 -10.92 12.76
C PRO A 101 -42.59 -11.61 13.59
N ASP A 102 -42.30 -12.88 13.29
CA ASP A 102 -41.32 -13.72 13.98
C ASP A 102 -39.89 -13.60 13.41
N PHE A 103 -39.64 -12.66 12.49
CA PHE A 103 -38.30 -12.49 11.92
C PHE A 103 -37.31 -12.02 13.01
N PRO A 104 -36.19 -12.74 13.22
CA PRO A 104 -35.25 -12.43 14.29
C PRO A 104 -34.58 -11.07 14.08
N SER A 105 -34.60 -10.24 15.13
CA SER A 105 -33.78 -9.04 15.24
C SER A 105 -32.46 -9.41 15.92
N GLU A 106 -31.34 -9.19 15.21
CA GLU A 106 -30.00 -9.06 15.83
C GLU A 106 -29.89 -7.75 16.60
#